data_AF-A0A0F8ZBA9-F1
#
_entry.id   AF-A0A0F8ZBA9-F1
#
_cell.length_a   1.000
_cell.length_b   1.000
_cell.length_c   1.000
_cell.angle_alpha   90.00
_cell.angle_beta   90.00
_cell.angle_gamma   90.00
#
_symmetry.space_group_name_H-M   'P 1'
#
loop_
_entity.id
_entity.type
_entity.pdbx_description
1 polymer ?
#
loop_
_entity_poly.entity_id
_entity_poly.type
_entity_poly.pdbx_seq_one_letter_code
_entity_poly.pdbx_strand_id
1 'polypeptide(L)'
;YVDSNGALGSGRTPASPVATVDAAINLAAAGDFVYVAEAHAETLANATSLVMDKIGIKLIGLGRGTRRPTFTMSAAGSNIPISKANCEMRNFLFKVGDGPVDVTKGITVTGTDVLLEDLHFTEQALAQTDEQFVAAISLDAGSDRACIRGFNFLGSTGDGSDAAIEVTAVVTGIVIEDPVVVGDFADACIHYAAAALECMLIRPVLEQRHATVEECIDAESGTTGFIISPRLRGAINTAAGFDNTITAAGMQCYDLQIVNNAGESSQVGAHAALDVSGNLMAARVVSTAEN
;
A
#
# COMPACT_ATOMS: atom_id res chain seq x y z
N TYR A 1 11.68 23.38 2.16
CA TYR A 1 12.16 23.07 0.81
C TYR A 1 13.37 22.16 0.90
N VAL A 2 13.34 21.07 0.14
CA VAL A 2 14.38 20.04 0.08
C VAL A 2 14.78 19.83 -1.37
N ASP A 3 16.07 19.66 -1.65
CA ASP A 3 16.63 19.31 -2.96
C ASP A 3 17.93 18.54 -2.73
N SER A 4 18.24 17.50 -3.52
CA SER A 4 19.48 16.71 -3.37
C SER A 4 20.72 17.56 -3.67
N ASN A 5 20.56 18.65 -4.40
CA ASN A 5 21.61 19.65 -4.67
C ASN A 5 21.63 20.75 -3.59
N GLY A 6 20.74 20.68 -2.60
CA GLY A 6 20.73 21.56 -1.45
C GLY A 6 21.98 21.41 -0.60
N ALA A 7 22.41 22.52 0.01
CA ALA A 7 23.54 22.55 0.93
C ALA A 7 23.03 22.84 2.36
N LEU A 8 23.83 23.55 3.18
CA LEU A 8 23.44 24.11 4.48
C LEU A 8 22.43 25.28 4.33
N GLY A 9 21.44 25.13 3.46
CA GLY A 9 20.40 26.11 3.23
C GLY A 9 19.47 26.24 4.43
N SER A 10 18.71 27.34 4.46
CA SER A 10 17.72 27.58 5.52
C SER A 10 16.48 26.68 5.44
N GLY A 11 16.25 26.04 4.29
CA GLY A 11 15.04 25.27 3.99
C GLY A 11 13.78 26.13 3.79
N ARG A 12 13.88 27.46 3.97
CA ARG A 12 12.73 28.40 3.96
C ARG A 12 12.36 28.92 2.58
N THR A 13 13.26 28.78 1.61
CA THR A 13 13.02 29.22 0.23
C THR A 13 13.48 28.15 -0.76
N PRO A 14 12.91 28.09 -1.99
CA PRO A 14 13.40 27.20 -3.03
C PRO A 14 14.85 27.44 -3.43
N ALA A 15 15.36 28.67 -3.28
CA ALA A 15 16.75 29.02 -3.59
C ALA A 15 17.74 28.66 -2.48
N SER A 16 17.25 28.23 -1.31
CA SER A 16 18.07 27.81 -0.17
C SER A 16 17.49 26.52 0.44
N PRO A 17 17.37 25.42 -0.35
CA PRO A 17 16.86 24.16 0.16
C PRO A 17 17.89 23.49 1.07
N VAL A 18 17.42 22.66 1.99
CA VAL A 18 18.27 21.68 2.67
C VAL A 18 18.43 20.43 1.83
N ALA A 19 19.46 19.64 2.12
CA ALA A 19 19.82 18.46 1.34
C ALA A 19 18.91 17.24 1.57
N THR A 20 18.35 17.07 2.78
CA THR A 20 17.57 15.88 3.17
C THR A 20 16.20 16.26 3.71
N VAL A 21 15.27 15.33 3.60
CA VAL A 21 13.91 15.52 4.12
C VAL A 21 13.90 15.61 5.64
N ASP A 22 14.69 14.76 6.32
CA ASP A 22 14.80 14.80 7.79
C ASP A 22 15.32 16.15 8.29
N ALA A 23 16.32 16.74 7.61
CA ALA A 23 16.80 18.08 7.95
C ALA A 23 15.68 19.14 7.82
N ALA A 24 14.79 19.03 6.83
CA ALA A 24 13.66 19.94 6.69
C ALA A 24 12.61 19.72 7.76
N ILE A 25 12.29 18.47 8.10
CA ILE A 25 11.36 18.14 9.18
C ILE A 25 11.89 18.67 10.51
N ASN A 26 13.19 18.51 10.79
CA ASN A 26 13.84 19.07 11.98
C ASN A 26 13.76 20.60 12.07
N LEU A 27 13.78 21.30 10.94
CA LEU A 27 13.57 22.75 10.87
C LEU A 27 12.09 23.17 10.97
N ALA A 28 11.17 22.30 10.54
CA ALA A 28 9.75 22.59 10.48
C ALA A 28 9.11 22.72 11.88
N ALA A 29 8.08 23.55 11.99
CA ALA A 29 7.17 23.58 13.13
C ALA A 29 5.97 22.66 12.89
N ALA A 30 5.17 22.42 13.93
CA ALA A 30 3.91 21.70 13.81
C ALA A 30 3.00 22.35 12.75
N GLY A 31 2.42 21.56 11.85
CA GLY A 31 1.54 22.04 10.80
C GLY A 31 2.23 22.62 9.55
N ASP A 32 3.57 22.67 9.52
CA ASP A 32 4.31 23.22 8.39
C ASP A 32 4.26 22.30 7.16
N PHE A 33 4.51 22.91 6.00
CA PHE A 33 4.68 22.23 4.72
C PHE A 33 6.16 22.03 4.40
N VAL A 34 6.53 20.79 4.07
CA VAL A 34 7.84 20.43 3.55
C VAL A 34 7.69 20.06 2.08
N TYR A 35 8.07 20.98 1.20
CA TYR A 35 8.14 20.71 -0.24
C TYR A 35 9.48 20.07 -0.61
N VAL A 36 9.41 18.98 -1.36
CA VAL A 36 10.58 18.24 -1.85
C VAL A 36 10.67 18.43 -3.37
N ALA A 37 11.81 18.94 -3.84
CA ALA A 37 12.05 19.28 -5.23
C ALA A 37 11.87 18.06 -6.15
N GLU A 38 11.47 18.33 -7.40
CA GLU A 38 11.40 17.30 -8.41
C GLU A 38 12.75 16.62 -8.60
N ALA A 39 12.72 15.30 -8.85
CA ALA A 39 13.87 14.42 -9.02
C ALA A 39 14.85 14.40 -7.83
N HIS A 40 14.46 14.95 -6.66
CA HIS A 40 15.20 14.71 -5.42
C HIS A 40 15.25 13.21 -5.13
N ALA A 41 16.45 12.72 -4.83
CA ALA A 41 16.70 11.33 -4.46
C ALA A 41 17.39 11.30 -3.10
N GLU A 42 16.89 10.42 -2.23
CA GLU A 42 17.46 10.16 -0.91
C GLU A 42 17.48 8.64 -0.66
N THR A 43 18.58 8.14 -0.11
CA THR A 43 18.73 6.72 0.25
C THR A 43 18.54 6.60 1.76
N LEU A 44 17.57 5.79 2.16
CA LEU A 44 17.25 5.51 3.55
C LEU A 44 17.84 4.16 3.93
N ALA A 45 18.69 4.14 4.95
CA ALA A 45 19.38 2.93 5.42
C ALA A 45 18.83 2.40 6.76
N ASN A 46 17.94 3.15 7.41
CA ASN A 46 17.31 2.78 8.67
C ASN A 46 16.09 3.69 8.95
N ALA A 47 15.30 3.29 9.94
CA ALA A 47 14.13 4.03 10.42
C ALA A 47 14.41 5.45 10.97
N THR A 48 15.67 5.81 11.24
CA THR A 48 16.04 7.16 11.71
C THR A 48 16.53 8.08 10.59
N SER A 49 16.61 7.56 9.35
CA SER A 49 17.05 8.35 8.20
C SER A 49 16.04 9.42 7.82
N LEU A 50 14.74 9.15 8.04
CA LEU A 50 13.64 10.09 7.86
C LEU A 50 12.52 9.70 8.82
N VAL A 51 12.16 10.62 9.72
CA VAL A 51 11.04 10.41 10.66
C VAL A 51 10.05 11.56 10.55
N MET A 52 8.75 11.25 10.43
CA MET A 52 7.69 12.24 10.58
C MET A 52 7.21 12.26 12.03
N ASP A 53 7.99 12.93 12.89
CA ASP A 53 7.82 12.96 14.35
C ASP A 53 7.25 14.27 14.91
N LYS A 54 6.76 15.16 14.02
CA LYS A 54 6.08 16.41 14.38
C LYS A 54 4.64 16.41 13.88
N ILE A 55 3.72 16.85 14.73
CA ILE A 55 2.28 16.86 14.44
C ILE A 55 1.95 17.76 13.25
N GLY A 56 1.06 17.29 12.37
CA GLY A 56 0.51 18.11 11.30
C GLY A 56 1.45 18.37 10.11
N ILE A 57 2.64 17.76 10.05
CA ILE A 57 3.58 18.00 8.94
C ILE A 57 3.00 17.48 7.63
N LYS A 58 3.10 18.31 6.59
CA LYS A 58 2.71 17.95 5.23
C LYS A 58 3.94 17.85 4.35
N LEU A 59 4.34 16.63 4.04
CA LEU A 59 5.47 16.31 3.18
C LEU A 59 4.97 16.12 1.75
N ILE A 60 5.32 17.04 0.86
CA ILE A 60 4.77 17.13 -0.49
C ILE A 60 5.90 17.04 -1.52
N GLY A 61 5.88 15.97 -2.30
CA GLY A 61 6.78 15.82 -3.45
C GLY A 61 6.33 16.67 -4.64
N LEU A 62 7.28 17.35 -5.27
CA LEU A 62 7.07 18.11 -6.50
C LEU A 62 7.46 17.26 -7.72
N GLY A 63 6.88 17.56 -8.88
CA GLY A 63 7.15 16.82 -10.12
C GLY A 63 6.11 15.73 -10.42
N ARG A 64 6.34 14.99 -11.51
CA ARG A 64 5.43 13.98 -12.07
C ARG A 64 6.19 12.83 -12.70
N GLY A 65 5.57 11.65 -12.78
CA GLY A 65 6.20 10.46 -13.34
C GLY A 65 7.52 10.15 -12.64
N THR A 66 8.58 9.88 -13.40
CA THR A 66 9.92 9.60 -12.87
C THR A 66 10.63 10.81 -12.25
N ARG A 67 10.10 12.03 -12.40
CA ARG A 67 10.62 13.24 -11.75
C ARG A 67 9.99 13.48 -10.36
N ARG A 68 9.15 12.57 -9.87
CA ARG A 68 8.72 12.61 -8.47
C ARG A 68 9.92 12.33 -7.56
N PRO A 69 9.97 12.88 -6.34
CA PRO A 69 11.07 12.58 -5.44
C PRO A 69 11.07 11.10 -5.09
N THR A 70 12.26 10.51 -5.01
CA THR A 70 12.44 9.07 -4.85
C THR A 70 13.20 8.75 -3.58
N PHE A 71 12.64 7.84 -2.78
CA PHE A 71 13.34 7.21 -1.66
C PHE A 71 13.81 5.81 -2.07
N THR A 72 15.10 5.53 -1.85
CA THR A 72 15.69 4.21 -2.05
C THR A 72 15.90 3.54 -0.69
N MET A 73 15.28 2.39 -0.48
CA MET A 73 15.29 1.66 0.79
C MET A 73 16.41 0.62 0.75
N SER A 74 17.57 0.96 1.30
CA SER A 74 18.82 0.20 1.06
C SER A 74 19.16 -0.87 2.09
N ALA A 75 18.29 -1.12 3.07
CA ALA A 75 18.53 -2.06 4.15
C ALA A 75 17.21 -2.64 4.68
N ALA A 76 17.28 -3.80 5.34
CA ALA A 76 16.10 -4.43 5.92
C ALA A 76 15.37 -3.54 6.94
N GLY A 77 16.13 -2.76 7.72
CA GLY A 77 15.60 -1.81 8.70
C GLY A 77 15.24 -0.43 8.12
N SER A 78 15.35 -0.22 6.80
CA SER A 78 14.90 1.01 6.16
C SER A 78 13.40 1.16 6.34
N ASN A 79 12.97 2.30 6.86
CA ASN A 79 11.57 2.59 7.15
C ASN A 79 11.39 4.12 7.21
N ILE A 80 10.18 4.58 6.95
CA ILE A 80 9.73 5.93 7.29
C ILE A 80 8.66 5.83 8.39
N PRO A 81 9.01 6.07 9.66
CA PRO A 81 8.03 6.11 10.73
C PRO A 81 7.24 7.42 10.69
N ILE A 82 5.91 7.31 10.65
CA ILE A 82 4.97 8.42 10.80
C ILE A 82 4.24 8.23 12.14
N SER A 83 4.78 8.86 13.18
CA SER A 83 4.38 8.62 14.56
C SER A 83 3.53 9.71 15.18
N LYS A 84 3.24 10.78 14.42
CA LYS A 84 2.39 11.89 14.88
C LYS A 84 1.14 12.03 14.05
N ALA A 85 0.13 12.58 14.71
CA ALA A 85 -1.18 12.75 14.13
C ALA A 85 -1.23 13.85 13.06
N ASN A 86 -2.23 13.77 12.20
CA ASN A 86 -2.54 14.78 11.16
C ASN A 86 -1.41 15.01 10.15
N CYS A 87 -0.48 14.07 10.02
CA CYS A 87 0.59 14.15 9.04
C CYS A 87 0.09 13.76 7.65
N GLU A 88 0.70 14.34 6.62
CA GLU A 88 0.42 14.03 5.21
C GLU A 88 1.72 13.72 4.49
N MET A 89 1.75 12.64 3.70
CA MET A 89 2.82 12.38 2.73
C MET A 89 2.21 12.18 1.35
N ARG A 90 2.70 12.92 0.36
CA ARG A 90 2.13 12.89 -0.99
C ARG A 90 3.13 12.94 -2.13
N ASN A 91 2.84 12.18 -3.19
CA ASN A 91 3.51 12.25 -4.50
C ASN A 91 4.99 11.79 -4.48
N PHE A 92 5.29 10.68 -3.81
CA PHE A 92 6.65 10.09 -3.72
C PHE A 92 6.79 8.74 -4.41
N LEU A 93 7.98 8.45 -4.92
CA LEU A 93 8.38 7.14 -5.42
C LEU A 93 9.20 6.42 -4.36
N PHE A 94 8.99 5.12 -4.22
CA PHE A 94 9.72 4.24 -3.33
C PHE A 94 10.24 3.06 -4.11
N LYS A 95 11.49 2.70 -3.87
CA LYS A 95 12.09 1.49 -4.42
C LYS A 95 12.98 0.82 -3.39
N VAL A 96 13.08 -0.50 -3.48
CA VAL A 96 14.14 -1.26 -2.83
C VAL A 96 15.50 -0.84 -3.40
N GLY A 97 16.56 -0.92 -2.58
CA GLY A 97 17.93 -0.66 -2.98
C GLY A 97 18.63 -1.89 -3.56
N ASP A 98 19.85 -1.69 -4.05
CA ASP A 98 20.61 -2.69 -4.83
C ASP A 98 21.33 -3.75 -3.98
N GLY A 99 20.84 -4.08 -2.79
CA GLY A 99 21.48 -5.04 -1.87
C GLY A 99 20.54 -6.19 -1.51
N PRO A 100 21.05 -7.41 -1.24
CA PRO A 100 20.26 -8.64 -1.11
C PRO A 100 19.51 -8.71 0.23
N VAL A 101 18.63 -7.74 0.49
CA VAL A 101 17.92 -7.58 1.75
C VAL A 101 16.50 -7.10 1.50
N ASP A 102 15.56 -7.89 2.00
CA ASP A 102 14.15 -7.50 2.01
C ASP A 102 13.94 -6.37 3.00
N VAL A 103 13.20 -5.35 2.58
CA VAL A 103 12.79 -4.24 3.42
C VAL A 103 11.58 -4.70 4.22
N THR A 104 11.71 -4.78 5.55
CA THR A 104 10.63 -5.33 6.38
C THR A 104 9.36 -4.49 6.30
N LYS A 105 9.49 -3.16 6.42
CA LYS A 105 8.36 -2.22 6.33
C LYS A 105 8.82 -0.92 5.67
N GLY A 106 8.25 -0.56 4.51
CA GLY A 106 8.61 0.66 3.80
C GLY A 106 8.20 1.94 4.55
N ILE A 107 6.93 2.00 4.97
CA ILE A 107 6.36 3.06 5.82
C ILE A 107 5.64 2.40 6.99
N THR A 108 5.84 2.92 8.20
CA THR A 108 5.07 2.52 9.39
C THR A 108 4.29 3.69 9.94
N VAL A 109 2.97 3.52 10.06
CA VAL A 109 2.09 4.55 10.63
C VAL A 109 1.65 4.13 12.03
N THR A 110 1.92 5.01 13.00
CA THR A 110 1.45 4.89 14.39
C THR A 110 0.76 6.17 14.89
N GLY A 111 0.64 7.19 14.02
CA GLY A 111 -0.12 8.41 14.28
C GLY A 111 -1.56 8.33 13.73
N THR A 112 -2.50 8.96 14.42
CA THR A 112 -3.90 9.04 13.97
C THR A 112 -4.08 10.07 12.85
N ASP A 113 -5.14 9.93 12.06
CA ASP A 113 -5.53 10.93 11.05
C ASP A 113 -4.41 11.23 10.03
N VAL A 114 -3.59 10.23 9.72
CA VAL A 114 -2.50 10.34 8.73
C VAL A 114 -3.06 10.15 7.32
N LEU A 115 -2.63 10.99 6.39
CA LEU A 115 -2.95 10.86 4.96
C LEU A 115 -1.71 10.45 4.16
N LEU A 116 -1.81 9.32 3.46
CA LEU A 116 -0.84 8.88 2.45
C LEU A 116 -1.52 8.98 1.08
N GLU A 117 -1.06 9.88 0.23
CA GLU A 117 -1.74 10.20 -1.04
C GLU A 117 -0.78 10.09 -2.24
N ASP A 118 -1.22 9.43 -3.30
CA ASP A 118 -0.45 9.27 -4.53
C ASP A 118 0.95 8.73 -4.25
N LEU A 119 1.11 7.64 -3.51
CA LEU A 119 2.41 7.00 -3.29
C LEU A 119 2.60 5.85 -4.28
N HIS A 120 3.82 5.66 -4.79
CA HIS A 120 4.12 4.57 -5.73
C HIS A 120 5.38 3.82 -5.31
N PHE A 121 5.19 2.54 -5.02
CA PHE A 121 6.23 1.58 -4.68
C PHE A 121 6.52 0.67 -5.87
N THR A 122 7.80 0.44 -6.13
CA THR A 122 8.24 -0.47 -7.20
C THR A 122 9.40 -1.33 -6.73
N GLU A 123 9.32 -2.62 -7.05
CA GLU A 123 10.42 -3.59 -6.87
C GLU A 123 11.10 -3.88 -8.21
N GLN A 124 10.41 -3.64 -9.33
CA GLN A 124 10.88 -3.92 -10.70
C GLN A 124 12.10 -3.11 -11.19
N ALA A 125 12.72 -2.27 -10.37
CA ALA A 125 13.71 -1.31 -10.83
C ALA A 125 15.15 -1.83 -10.92
N LEU A 126 15.44 -3.08 -10.51
CA LEU A 126 16.83 -3.54 -10.32
C LEU A 126 17.09 -4.89 -10.98
N ALA A 127 18.35 -5.09 -11.38
CA ALA A 127 18.85 -6.29 -12.05
C ALA A 127 18.95 -7.53 -11.12
N GLN A 128 18.41 -7.42 -9.91
CA GLN A 128 18.35 -8.44 -8.88
C GLN A 128 16.87 -8.71 -8.63
N THR A 129 16.49 -9.97 -8.60
CA THR A 129 15.09 -10.43 -8.69
C THR A 129 14.43 -10.69 -7.35
N ASP A 130 15.18 -10.53 -6.26
CA ASP A 130 14.83 -11.11 -4.97
C ASP A 130 14.59 -10.03 -3.90
N GLU A 131 14.98 -8.77 -4.11
CA GLU A 131 14.68 -7.70 -3.15
C GLU A 131 13.22 -7.26 -3.24
N GLN A 132 12.60 -7.23 -2.06
CA GLN A 132 11.18 -6.91 -1.92
C GLN A 132 10.89 -6.05 -0.69
N PHE A 133 9.71 -5.46 -0.67
CA PHE A 133 9.07 -5.00 0.55
C PHE A 133 8.29 -6.17 1.14
N VAL A 134 8.64 -6.63 2.34
CA VAL A 134 7.79 -7.59 3.06
C VAL A 134 6.41 -6.95 3.30
N ALA A 135 6.39 -5.70 3.79
CA ALA A 135 5.23 -4.83 3.72
C ALA A 135 5.60 -3.44 3.19
N ALA A 136 4.87 -2.93 2.17
CA ALA A 136 5.16 -1.59 1.64
C ALA A 136 4.70 -0.49 2.62
N ILE A 137 3.45 -0.60 3.09
CA ILE A 137 2.85 0.25 4.12
C ILE A 137 2.30 -0.63 5.23
N SER A 138 2.68 -0.32 6.46
CA SER A 138 2.15 -0.96 7.67
C SER A 138 1.39 0.06 8.51
N LEU A 139 0.13 -0.24 8.81
CA LEU A 139 -0.71 0.49 9.75
C LEU A 139 -0.70 -0.23 11.09
N ASP A 140 0.01 0.35 12.05
CA ASP A 140 0.28 -0.25 13.36
C ASP A 140 -0.57 0.43 14.45
N ALA A 141 -0.37 0.03 15.71
CA ALA A 141 -1.12 0.57 16.84
C ALA A 141 -1.06 2.11 16.89
N GLY A 142 -2.24 2.73 16.94
CA GLY A 142 -2.39 4.20 16.94
C GLY A 142 -2.66 4.82 15.56
N SER A 143 -2.75 4.04 14.48
CA SER A 143 -3.07 4.52 13.13
C SER A 143 -4.57 4.73 12.86
N ASP A 144 -5.37 5.00 13.90
CA ASP A 144 -6.81 5.24 13.76
C ASP A 144 -7.09 6.37 12.77
N ARG A 145 -8.10 6.15 11.90
CA ARG A 145 -8.53 7.08 10.85
C ARG A 145 -7.42 7.43 9.84
N ALA A 146 -6.40 6.58 9.70
CA ALA A 146 -5.46 6.71 8.60
C ALA A 146 -6.17 6.55 7.25
N CYS A 147 -5.76 7.36 6.27
CA CYS A 147 -6.29 7.32 4.92
C CYS A 147 -5.15 7.10 3.92
N ILE A 148 -5.31 6.10 3.06
CA ILE A 148 -4.42 5.81 1.95
C ILE A 148 -5.22 6.02 0.65
N ARG A 149 -4.78 6.93 -0.21
CA ARG A 149 -5.47 7.24 -1.48
C ARG A 149 -4.51 7.19 -2.67
N GLY A 150 -4.94 6.58 -3.78
CA GLY A 150 -4.18 6.59 -5.03
C GLY A 150 -2.84 5.85 -4.92
N PHE A 151 -2.77 4.87 -4.03
CA PHE A 151 -1.59 4.05 -3.81
C PHE A 151 -1.33 3.12 -4.99
N ASN A 152 -0.09 3.06 -5.47
CA ASN A 152 0.33 2.16 -6.52
C ASN A 152 1.46 1.27 -6.00
N PHE A 153 1.36 -0.03 -6.22
CA PHE A 153 2.41 -0.98 -5.89
C PHE A 153 2.65 -1.92 -7.08
N LEU A 154 3.91 -2.01 -7.49
CA LEU A 154 4.36 -2.89 -8.55
C LEU A 154 5.48 -3.79 -8.03
N GLY A 155 5.07 -4.98 -7.59
CA GLY A 155 5.96 -5.99 -7.05
C GLY A 155 6.72 -6.78 -8.10
N SER A 156 7.77 -7.46 -7.66
CA SER A 156 8.52 -8.44 -8.45
C SER A 156 7.73 -9.76 -8.57
N THR A 157 8.33 -10.77 -9.19
CA THR A 157 7.79 -12.13 -9.23
C THR A 157 8.86 -13.03 -8.63
N GLY A 158 8.62 -13.70 -7.51
CA GLY A 158 9.58 -14.68 -7.01
C GLY A 158 9.66 -14.86 -5.51
N ASP A 159 9.39 -13.82 -4.73
CA ASP A 159 9.42 -13.90 -3.27
C ASP A 159 8.09 -13.40 -2.70
N GLY A 160 7.48 -14.20 -1.84
CA GLY A 160 6.18 -13.94 -1.26
C GLY A 160 6.27 -12.87 -0.18
N SER A 161 6.25 -11.60 -0.58
CA SER A 161 6.03 -10.48 0.34
C SER A 161 4.75 -10.69 1.17
N ASP A 162 4.67 -10.22 2.41
CA ASP A 162 3.46 -10.45 3.22
C ASP A 162 2.27 -9.71 2.58
N ALA A 163 2.41 -8.39 2.36
CA ALA A 163 1.36 -7.57 1.74
C ALA A 163 1.87 -6.24 1.16
N ALA A 164 1.13 -5.64 0.23
CA ALA A 164 1.42 -4.25 -0.17
C ALA A 164 0.98 -3.26 0.92
N ILE A 165 -0.19 -3.50 1.52
CA ILE A 165 -0.68 -2.76 2.68
C ILE A 165 -1.07 -3.77 3.76
N GLU A 166 -0.49 -3.61 4.94
CA GLU A 166 -0.74 -4.46 6.10
C GLU A 166 -1.33 -3.66 7.26
N VAL A 167 -2.36 -4.19 7.92
CA VAL A 167 -2.91 -3.65 9.18
C VAL A 167 -2.58 -4.64 10.31
N THR A 168 -1.63 -4.27 11.16
CA THR A 168 -0.99 -5.20 12.12
C THR A 168 -1.50 -5.09 13.54
N ALA A 169 -2.37 -4.12 13.81
CA ALA A 169 -2.91 -3.85 15.13
C ALA A 169 -4.38 -3.52 15.08
N VAL A 170 -5.04 -3.58 16.24
CA VAL A 170 -6.43 -3.16 16.37
C VAL A 170 -6.53 -1.64 16.21
N VAL A 171 -7.32 -1.21 15.24
CA VAL A 171 -7.43 0.18 14.78
C VAL A 171 -8.83 0.44 14.20
N THR A 172 -9.26 1.70 14.15
CA THR A 172 -10.61 2.06 13.71
C THR A 172 -10.61 3.12 12.61
N GLY A 173 -11.53 2.99 11.66
CA GLY A 173 -11.86 4.04 10.68
C GLY A 173 -10.83 4.21 9.56
N ILE A 174 -10.00 3.20 9.29
CA ILE A 174 -9.04 3.26 8.17
C ILE A 174 -9.80 3.33 6.85
N VAL A 175 -9.34 4.19 5.94
CA VAL A 175 -9.86 4.26 4.57
C VAL A 175 -8.73 4.02 3.57
N ILE A 176 -8.88 2.99 2.73
CA ILE A 176 -7.99 2.69 1.61
C ILE A 176 -8.81 2.88 0.33
N GLU A 177 -8.45 3.88 -0.48
CA GLU A 177 -9.21 4.32 -1.63
C GLU A 177 -8.37 4.31 -2.91
N ASP A 178 -8.92 3.70 -3.96
CA ASP A 178 -8.30 3.56 -5.29
C ASP A 178 -6.86 2.99 -5.27
N PRO A 179 -6.54 1.94 -4.49
CA PRO A 179 -5.25 1.29 -4.59
C PRO A 179 -5.16 0.48 -5.90
N VAL A 180 -4.00 0.51 -6.54
CA VAL A 180 -3.62 -0.37 -7.65
C VAL A 180 -2.42 -1.19 -7.21
N VAL A 181 -2.62 -2.49 -6.99
CA VAL A 181 -1.59 -3.38 -6.46
C VAL A 181 -1.42 -4.56 -7.39
N VAL A 182 -0.19 -4.83 -7.75
CA VAL A 182 0.21 -5.99 -8.54
C VAL A 182 1.44 -6.59 -7.89
N GLY A 183 1.40 -7.84 -7.47
CA GLY A 183 2.53 -8.46 -6.79
C GLY A 183 2.29 -9.92 -6.44
N ASP A 184 3.34 -10.54 -5.91
CA ASP A 184 3.36 -11.91 -5.40
C ASP A 184 3.38 -11.83 -3.87
N PHE A 185 2.26 -12.17 -3.22
CA PHE A 185 2.13 -12.03 -1.76
C PHE A 185 1.83 -13.35 -1.06
N ALA A 186 2.53 -13.62 0.04
CA ALA A 186 2.37 -14.78 0.90
C ALA A 186 1.08 -14.73 1.74
N ASP A 187 0.58 -13.53 2.08
CA ASP A 187 -0.73 -13.37 2.72
C ASP A 187 -1.77 -12.85 1.72
N ALA A 188 -1.71 -11.56 1.35
CA ALA A 188 -2.65 -10.93 0.42
C ALA A 188 -2.12 -9.59 -0.11
N CYS A 189 -2.69 -9.06 -1.19
CA CYS A 189 -2.36 -7.70 -1.63
C CYS A 189 -2.67 -6.66 -0.54
N ILE A 190 -3.81 -6.80 0.12
CA ILE A 190 -4.23 -6.01 1.28
C ILE A 190 -4.56 -6.98 2.41
N HIS A 191 -3.78 -6.94 3.49
CA HIS A 191 -3.90 -7.87 4.61
C HIS A 191 -4.25 -7.13 5.90
N TYR A 192 -5.35 -7.53 6.56
CA TYR A 192 -5.66 -7.13 7.92
C TYR A 192 -5.28 -8.26 8.88
N ALA A 193 -4.02 -8.29 9.31
CA ALA A 193 -3.50 -9.27 10.27
C ALA A 193 -4.08 -9.11 11.69
N ALA A 194 -4.72 -7.96 11.97
CA ALA A 194 -5.47 -7.70 13.19
C ALA A 194 -6.78 -6.93 12.88
N ALA A 195 -7.73 -6.99 13.82
CA ALA A 195 -9.05 -6.39 13.66
C ALA A 195 -9.00 -4.89 13.30
N ALA A 196 -9.41 -4.54 12.08
CA ALA A 196 -9.71 -3.17 11.70
C ALA A 196 -11.22 -2.90 11.81
N LEU A 197 -11.61 -1.97 12.66
CA LEU A 197 -13.02 -1.64 12.89
C LEU A 197 -13.46 -0.48 12.00
N GLU A 198 -14.69 -0.53 11.50
CA GLU A 198 -15.28 0.56 10.70
C GLU A 198 -14.41 0.97 9.49
N CYS A 199 -13.68 0.02 8.90
CA CYS A 199 -12.76 0.32 7.80
C CYS A 199 -13.47 0.36 6.45
N MET A 200 -12.86 1.02 5.48
CA MET A 200 -13.37 1.10 4.11
C MET A 200 -12.26 0.81 3.12
N LEU A 201 -12.47 -0.20 2.28
CA LEU A 201 -11.65 -0.49 1.11
C LEU A 201 -12.48 -0.19 -0.14
N ILE A 202 -12.10 0.85 -0.87
CA ILE A 202 -12.93 1.43 -1.92
C ILE A 202 -12.20 1.38 -3.26
N ARG A 203 -12.87 0.79 -4.25
CA ARG A 203 -12.42 0.65 -5.65
C ARG A 203 -11.00 0.11 -5.80
N PRO A 204 -10.60 -0.93 -5.04
CA PRO A 204 -9.28 -1.51 -5.22
C PRO A 204 -9.16 -2.23 -6.57
N VAL A 205 -7.99 -2.14 -7.20
CA VAL A 205 -7.58 -2.95 -8.35
C VAL A 205 -6.39 -3.79 -7.93
N LEU A 206 -6.61 -5.07 -7.68
CA LEU A 206 -5.62 -5.95 -7.07
C LEU A 206 -5.36 -7.16 -7.96
N GLU A 207 -4.09 -7.49 -8.14
CA GLU A 207 -3.61 -8.67 -8.85
C GLU A 207 -2.66 -9.45 -7.95
N GLN A 208 -3.14 -10.57 -7.43
CA GLN A 208 -2.34 -11.55 -6.72
C GLN A 208 -1.67 -12.47 -7.74
N ARG A 209 -0.36 -12.67 -7.62
CA ARG A 209 0.45 -13.52 -8.50
C ARG A 209 1.02 -14.76 -7.83
N HIS A 210 0.83 -14.89 -6.52
CA HIS A 210 1.39 -16.01 -5.77
C HIS A 210 0.81 -17.36 -6.23
N ALA A 211 1.69 -18.31 -6.53
CA ALA A 211 1.29 -19.56 -7.18
C ALA A 211 0.33 -20.43 -6.35
N THR A 212 0.27 -20.22 -5.03
CA THR A 212 -0.53 -21.02 -4.10
C THR A 212 -1.37 -20.21 -3.10
N VAL A 213 -1.33 -18.87 -3.18
CA VAL A 213 -2.09 -17.98 -2.29
C VAL A 213 -3.05 -17.22 -3.20
N GLU A 214 -4.31 -17.16 -2.79
CA GLU A 214 -5.42 -16.82 -3.69
C GLU A 214 -6.01 -15.46 -3.35
N GLU A 215 -5.87 -15.06 -2.10
CA GLU A 215 -6.37 -13.87 -1.46
C GLU A 215 -5.74 -12.62 -2.11
N CYS A 216 -6.60 -11.78 -2.69
CA CYS A 216 -6.24 -10.38 -2.93
C CYS A 216 -6.47 -9.56 -1.67
N ILE A 217 -7.46 -9.96 -0.86
CA ILE A 217 -7.84 -9.30 0.38
C ILE A 217 -8.00 -10.39 1.43
N ASP A 218 -7.24 -10.30 2.51
CA ASP A 218 -7.41 -11.15 3.68
C ASP A 218 -7.68 -10.30 4.92
N ALA A 219 -8.68 -10.69 5.71
CA ALA A 219 -9.11 -9.95 6.88
C ALA A 219 -9.28 -10.85 8.11
N GLU A 220 -8.64 -10.45 9.21
CA GLU A 220 -8.82 -11.07 10.52
C GLU A 220 -10.29 -10.98 10.97
N SER A 221 -10.74 -12.02 11.68
CA SER A 221 -12.14 -12.26 12.07
C SER A 221 -12.88 -11.12 12.75
N GLY A 222 -12.18 -10.22 13.46
CA GLY A 222 -12.75 -9.04 14.12
C GLY A 222 -12.88 -7.82 13.21
N THR A 223 -12.43 -7.89 11.97
CA THR A 223 -12.47 -6.77 11.02
C THR A 223 -13.89 -6.48 10.55
N THR A 224 -14.31 -5.21 10.60
CA THR A 224 -15.65 -4.75 10.23
C THR A 224 -15.57 -3.55 9.30
N GLY A 225 -16.54 -3.41 8.41
CA GLY A 225 -16.56 -2.29 7.47
C GLY A 225 -17.09 -2.66 6.09
N PHE A 226 -16.49 -2.07 5.06
CA PHE A 226 -16.98 -2.16 3.69
C PHE A 226 -15.86 -2.42 2.68
N ILE A 227 -16.10 -3.35 1.76
CA ILE A 227 -15.33 -3.53 0.52
C ILE A 227 -16.24 -3.14 -0.65
N ILE A 228 -15.90 -2.07 -1.36
CA ILE A 228 -16.80 -1.45 -2.34
C ILE A 228 -16.15 -1.43 -3.72
N SER A 229 -16.86 -1.99 -4.71
CA SER A 229 -16.46 -2.02 -6.12
C SER A 229 -15.04 -2.56 -6.38
N PRO A 230 -14.62 -3.69 -5.77
CA PRO A 230 -13.29 -4.23 -5.99
C PRO A 230 -13.18 -4.88 -7.38
N ARG A 231 -11.99 -4.75 -7.97
CA ARG A 231 -11.57 -5.43 -9.20
C ARG A 231 -10.36 -6.30 -8.89
N LEU A 232 -10.58 -7.60 -8.81
CA LEU A 232 -9.60 -8.53 -8.28
C LEU A 232 -9.22 -9.56 -9.33
N ARG A 233 -7.94 -9.88 -9.39
CA ARG A 233 -7.43 -11.05 -10.09
C ARG A 233 -6.81 -12.02 -9.09
N GLY A 234 -7.50 -13.14 -8.86
CA GLY A 234 -6.96 -14.26 -8.09
C GLY A 234 -5.83 -14.97 -8.87
N ALA A 235 -4.86 -15.53 -8.14
CA ALA A 235 -3.64 -16.05 -8.75
C ALA A 235 -3.75 -17.42 -9.43
N ILE A 236 -4.85 -18.15 -9.22
CA ILE A 236 -4.98 -19.54 -9.69
C ILE A 236 -6.19 -19.75 -10.61
N ASN A 237 -6.19 -20.86 -11.34
CA ASN A 237 -7.18 -21.19 -12.39
C ASN A 237 -8.28 -22.16 -11.89
N THR A 238 -8.57 -22.19 -10.60
CA THR A 238 -9.55 -23.12 -10.01
C THR A 238 -10.74 -22.37 -9.42
N ALA A 239 -11.74 -23.09 -8.90
CA ALA A 239 -12.84 -22.50 -8.14
C ALA A 239 -12.35 -21.62 -6.97
N ALA A 240 -11.23 -22.02 -6.37
CA ALA A 240 -10.64 -21.33 -5.23
C ALA A 240 -10.08 -19.94 -5.63
N GLY A 241 -9.63 -19.78 -6.88
CA GLY A 241 -9.31 -18.48 -7.49
C GLY A 241 -10.48 -17.52 -7.68
N PHE A 242 -11.70 -17.93 -7.31
CA PHE A 242 -12.87 -17.06 -7.16
C PHE A 242 -13.37 -16.99 -5.72
N ASP A 243 -13.45 -18.14 -5.06
CA ASP A 243 -14.09 -18.28 -3.75
C ASP A 243 -13.24 -17.70 -2.62
N ASN A 244 -11.91 -17.80 -2.72
CA ASN A 244 -10.98 -17.34 -1.68
C ASN A 244 -10.28 -16.03 -2.05
N THR A 245 -10.64 -15.38 -3.17
CA THR A 245 -10.00 -14.10 -3.55
C THR A 245 -10.24 -13.00 -2.51
N ILE A 246 -11.29 -13.14 -1.69
CA ILE A 246 -11.61 -12.25 -0.58
C ILE A 246 -11.95 -13.08 0.66
N THR A 247 -11.16 -12.93 1.71
CA THR A 247 -11.57 -13.26 3.08
C THR A 247 -12.04 -11.97 3.75
N ALA A 248 -13.35 -11.76 3.82
CA ALA A 248 -13.93 -10.48 4.22
C ALA A 248 -14.18 -10.31 5.73
N ALA A 249 -14.00 -11.36 6.53
CA ALA A 249 -14.41 -11.38 7.94
C ALA A 249 -15.83 -10.81 8.16
N GLY A 250 -15.96 -9.74 8.97
CA GLY A 250 -17.21 -9.03 9.22
C GLY A 250 -17.47 -7.85 8.26
N MET A 251 -16.68 -7.68 7.20
CA MET A 251 -16.86 -6.63 6.21
C MET A 251 -17.98 -6.97 5.21
N GLN A 252 -18.71 -5.95 4.77
CA GLN A 252 -19.74 -6.07 3.75
C GLN A 252 -19.16 -5.77 2.36
N CYS A 253 -19.39 -6.68 1.42
CA CYS A 253 -18.87 -6.59 0.06
C CYS A 253 -19.94 -6.13 -0.94
N TYR A 254 -19.62 -5.14 -1.77
CA TYR A 254 -20.52 -4.57 -2.79
C TYR A 254 -19.83 -4.46 -4.15
N ASP A 255 -20.57 -4.67 -5.24
CA ASP A 255 -20.15 -4.49 -6.63
C ASP A 255 -18.86 -5.25 -7.03
N LEU A 256 -18.77 -6.52 -6.64
CA LEU A 256 -17.60 -7.38 -6.85
C LEU A 256 -17.33 -7.67 -8.34
N GLN A 257 -16.08 -7.47 -8.78
CA GLN A 257 -15.56 -7.96 -10.07
C GLN A 257 -14.34 -8.84 -9.80
N ILE A 258 -14.46 -10.16 -10.03
CA ILE A 258 -13.37 -11.11 -9.80
C ILE A 258 -13.08 -11.86 -11.09
N VAL A 259 -11.80 -11.95 -11.41
CA VAL A 259 -11.24 -12.73 -12.53
C VAL A 259 -10.22 -13.69 -11.95
N ASN A 260 -10.18 -14.92 -12.46
CA ASN A 260 -9.13 -15.87 -12.08
C ASN A 260 -7.92 -15.74 -13.03
N ASN A 261 -6.84 -16.48 -12.77
CA ASN A 261 -5.64 -16.37 -13.58
C ASN A 261 -5.81 -16.89 -15.04
N ALA A 262 -6.87 -17.66 -15.33
CA ALA A 262 -7.23 -18.11 -16.67
C ALA A 262 -8.02 -17.06 -17.47
N GLY A 263 -8.37 -15.93 -16.86
CA GLY A 263 -9.19 -14.88 -17.47
C GLY A 263 -10.69 -15.17 -17.44
N GLU A 264 -11.11 -16.21 -16.70
CA GLU A 264 -12.52 -16.47 -16.43
C GLU A 264 -13.01 -15.45 -15.41
N SER A 265 -14.22 -14.91 -15.59
CA SER A 265 -14.76 -13.86 -14.71
C SER A 265 -16.05 -14.30 -14.04
N SER A 266 -16.25 -13.90 -12.79
CA SER A 266 -17.49 -14.16 -12.06
C SER A 266 -18.69 -13.37 -12.60
N GLN A 267 -18.48 -12.41 -13.52
CA GLN A 267 -19.51 -11.51 -14.05
C GLN A 267 -20.11 -11.92 -15.41
N VAL A 268 -19.71 -13.03 -16.03
CA VAL A 268 -20.46 -13.57 -17.19
C VAL A 268 -21.66 -14.39 -16.69
N GLY A 269 -22.63 -13.70 -16.10
CA GLY A 269 -24.03 -14.14 -16.01
C GLY A 269 -24.47 -14.90 -14.78
N ALA A 270 -24.55 -14.26 -13.60
CA ALA A 270 -25.63 -14.47 -12.63
C ALA A 270 -25.51 -13.49 -11.46
N HIS A 271 -26.63 -12.87 -11.09
CA HIS A 271 -26.83 -12.38 -9.72
C HIS A 271 -26.74 -13.59 -8.77
N ALA A 272 -25.56 -13.90 -8.23
CA ALA A 272 -25.43 -14.83 -7.12
C ALA A 272 -25.63 -14.04 -5.82
N ALA A 273 -26.83 -14.13 -5.25
CA ALA A 273 -27.08 -13.67 -3.89
C ALA A 273 -26.34 -14.61 -2.92
N LEU A 274 -25.51 -14.06 -2.05
CA LEU A 274 -24.92 -14.78 -0.93
C LEU A 274 -26.04 -15.17 0.06
N ASP A 275 -26.00 -16.39 0.60
CA ASP A 275 -26.84 -16.81 1.72
C ASP A 275 -26.46 -16.02 2.99
N VAL A 276 -27.39 -15.88 3.95
CA VAL A 276 -27.17 -15.32 5.31
C VAL A 276 -26.02 -15.97 6.11
N SER A 277 -25.49 -17.10 5.63
CA SER A 277 -24.31 -17.81 6.15
C SER A 277 -23.01 -17.56 5.37
N GLY A 278 -23.01 -16.64 4.39
CA GLY A 278 -21.80 -16.26 3.64
C GLY A 278 -21.40 -17.23 2.52
N ASN A 279 -22.19 -18.27 2.25
CA ASN A 279 -21.90 -19.25 1.21
C ASN A 279 -22.42 -18.80 -0.17
N LEU A 280 -21.62 -19.02 -1.21
CA LEU A 280 -22.02 -18.85 -2.61
C LEU A 280 -23.16 -19.81 -2.97
N MET A 281 -24.34 -19.27 -3.24
CA MET A 281 -25.44 -20.03 -3.85
C MET A 281 -25.12 -20.26 -5.33
N ALA A 282 -24.47 -21.39 -5.63
CA ALA A 282 -24.24 -21.97 -6.96
C ALA A 282 -24.09 -20.97 -8.11
N ALA A 283 -22.86 -20.48 -8.33
CA ALA A 283 -22.51 -19.78 -9.56
C ALA A 283 -22.76 -20.69 -10.77
N ARG A 284 -23.60 -20.24 -11.70
CA ARG A 284 -23.74 -20.89 -13.01
C ARG A 284 -22.51 -20.50 -13.84
N VAL A 285 -21.55 -21.40 -13.93
CA VAL A 285 -20.42 -21.30 -14.87
C VAL A 285 -21.00 -21.19 -16.29
N VAL A 286 -20.86 -20.03 -16.93
CA VAL A 286 -21.04 -19.90 -18.38
C VAL A 286 -19.67 -20.10 -19.00
N SER A 287 -19.33 -21.35 -19.31
CA SER A 287 -18.16 -21.64 -20.12
C SER A 287 -18.43 -21.19 -21.56
N THR A 288 -17.70 -20.19 -22.03
CA THR A 288 -17.59 -19.94 -23.47
C THR A 288 -16.50 -20.85 -24.03
N ALA A 289 -16.83 -22.12 -24.22
CA ALA A 289 -15.98 -23.07 -24.94
C ALA A 289 -16.86 -24.03 -25.78
N GLU A 290 -17.42 -23.49 -26.87
CA GLU A 290 -17.73 -24.28 -28.07
C GLU A 290 -17.29 -23.49 -29.31
N ASN A 291 -16.09 -23.82 -29.80
CA ASN A 291 -15.75 -24.09 -31.20
C ASN A 291 -14.29 -24.51 -31.32
#